data_AF-A0A9N9HJF5-F1
#
_entry.id   AF-A0A9N9HJF5-F1
#
_cell.length_a   1.000
_cell.length_b   1.000
_cell.length_c   1.000
_cell.angle_alpha   90.00
_cell.angle_beta   90.00
_cell.angle_gamma   90.00
#
_symmetry.space_group_name_H-M   'P 1'
#
loop_
_entity.id
_entity.type
_entity.pdbx_description
1 polymer ?
#
loop_
_entity_poly.entity_id
_entity_poly.type
_entity_poly.pdbx_seq_one_letter_code
_entity_poly.pdbx_strand_id
1 'polypeptide(L)'
;DSDEQTPKKITKKLKTGFVPKESKLSNDEIELANIITEIRSKYQCNIHATPCYIEDDKHLALIPARLHLWARDIVSIIIMN
;
A
#
# COMPACT_ATOMS: atom_id res chain seq x y z
N ASP A 1 51.74 23.83 18.40
CA ASP A 1 50.77 23.15 19.28
C ASP A 1 49.65 24.13 19.59
N SER A 2 48.38 23.93 19.27
CA SER A 2 47.67 22.70 18.89
C SER A 2 46.46 23.04 18.01
N ASP A 3 46.34 22.35 16.87
CA ASP A 3 45.14 22.34 16.03
C ASP A 3 44.02 21.55 16.72
N GLU A 4 42.96 22.24 17.16
CA GLU A 4 41.75 21.57 17.66
C GLU A 4 40.77 21.32 16.50
N GLN A 5 40.85 20.11 15.94
CA GLN A 5 39.87 19.57 15.00
C GLN A 5 38.52 19.39 15.70
N THR A 6 37.51 20.14 15.26
CA THR A 6 36.11 19.87 15.62
C THR A 6 35.40 19.06 14.51
N PRO A 7 34.62 18.03 14.89
CA PRO A 7 34.07 17.05 13.95
C PRO A 7 32.98 17.66 13.07
N LYS A 8 33.15 17.55 11.74
CA LYS A 8 32.11 17.87 10.75
C LYS A 8 30.89 17.00 11.00
N LYS A 9 29.87 17.53 11.67
CA LYS A 9 28.54 16.92 11.78
C LYS A 9 27.96 16.73 10.38
N ILE A 10 27.97 15.51 9.87
CA ILE A 10 27.21 15.13 8.69
C ILE A 10 25.73 15.20 9.08
N THR A 11 25.11 16.34 8.85
CA THR A 11 23.66 16.46 8.90
C THR A 11 23.10 15.75 7.68
N LYS A 12 22.75 14.46 7.83
CA LYS A 12 21.89 13.78 6.87
C LYS A 12 20.54 14.49 6.89
N LYS A 13 20.38 15.51 6.03
CA LYS A 13 19.09 16.16 5.81
C LYS A 13 18.11 15.07 5.41
N LEU A 14 17.13 14.78 6.27
CA LEU A 14 16.01 13.92 5.91
C LEU A 14 15.34 14.58 4.70
N LYS A 15 15.29 13.84 3.58
CA LYS A 15 14.40 14.01 2.43
C LYS A 15 12.96 14.37 2.83
N THR A 16 12.66 15.58 3.30
CA THR A 16 11.27 16.00 3.52
C THR A 16 10.57 16.01 2.16
N GLY A 17 9.63 15.08 1.96
CA GLY A 17 8.73 15.10 0.80
C GLY A 17 9.12 14.22 -0.39
N PHE A 18 9.73 13.03 -0.18
CA PHE A 18 9.71 12.02 -1.26
C PHE A 18 8.31 11.42 -1.37
N VAL A 19 7.43 12.10 -2.10
CA VAL A 19 6.18 11.50 -2.59
C VAL A 19 6.59 10.50 -3.68
N PRO A 20 6.32 9.19 -3.51
CA PRO A 20 6.59 8.21 -4.55
C PRO A 20 5.86 8.62 -5.84
N LYS A 21 6.57 8.56 -6.97
CA LYS A 21 5.95 8.81 -8.28
C LYS A 21 5.40 7.49 -8.80
N GLU A 22 4.20 7.51 -9.39
CA GLU A 22 3.60 6.32 -10.03
C GLU A 22 4.52 5.70 -11.08
N SER A 23 5.32 6.51 -11.77
CA SER A 23 6.34 6.04 -12.73
C SER A 23 7.46 5.19 -12.13
N LYS A 24 7.52 5.04 -10.80
CA LYS A 24 8.47 4.18 -10.09
C LYS A 24 7.85 2.88 -9.60
N LEU A 25 6.55 2.69 -9.79
CA LEU A 25 5.86 1.47 -9.41
C LEU A 25 6.22 0.36 -10.40
N SER A 26 6.41 -0.85 -9.89
CA SER A 26 6.49 -2.03 -10.74
C SER A 26 5.12 -2.33 -11.35
N ASN A 27 5.09 -3.15 -12.40
CA ASN A 27 3.84 -3.63 -12.98
C ASN A 27 2.97 -4.33 -11.92
N ASP A 28 3.58 -5.13 -11.05
CA ASP A 28 2.88 -5.83 -9.96
C ASP A 28 2.27 -4.85 -8.95
N GLU A 29 2.96 -3.74 -8.65
CA GLU A 29 2.43 -2.71 -7.75
C GLU A 29 1.26 -1.95 -8.38
N ILE A 30 1.33 -1.69 -9.69
CA ILE A 30 0.23 -1.08 -10.46
C ILE A 30 -0.97 -2.03 -10.47
N GLU A 31 -0.74 -3.31 -10.77
CA GLU A 31 -1.80 -4.32 -10.82
C GLU A 31 -2.46 -4.53 -9.44
N LEU A 32 -1.65 -4.58 -8.38
CA LEU A 32 -2.15 -4.62 -7.01
C LEU A 32 -3.07 -3.43 -6.70
N ALA A 33 -2.67 -2.22 -7.09
CA ALA A 33 -3.47 -1.01 -6.89
C ALA A 33 -4.78 -1.04 -7.68
N ASN A 34 -4.77 -1.55 -8.91
CA ASN A 34 -5.96 -1.74 -9.74
C ASN A 34 -6.93 -2.72 -9.08
N ILE A 35 -6.45 -3.89 -8.65
CA ILE A 35 -7.26 -4.91 -7.96
C ILE A 35 -7.86 -4.35 -6.67
N ILE A 36 -7.07 -3.63 -5.86
CA ILE A 36 -7.58 -2.98 -4.63
C ILE A 36 -8.71 -2.01 -4.96
N THR A 37 -8.57 -1.23 -6.03
CA THR A 37 -9.57 -0.26 -6.46
C THR A 37 -10.85 -0.96 -6.94
N GLU A 38 -10.72 -2.02 -7.71
CA GLU A 38 -11.86 -2.83 -8.17
C GLU A 38 -12.60 -3.48 -7.00
N ILE A 39 -11.89 -4.10 -6.06
CA ILE A 39 -12.48 -4.70 -4.86
C ILE A 39 -13.22 -3.63 -4.04
N ARG A 40 -12.63 -2.44 -3.86
CA ARG A 40 -13.30 -1.33 -3.14
C ARG A 40 -14.59 -0.88 -3.81
N SER A 41 -14.60 -0.80 -5.14
CA SER A 41 -15.79 -0.40 -5.89
C SER A 41 -16.86 -1.48 -5.87
N LYS A 42 -16.46 -2.75 -5.98
CA LYS A 42 -17.38 -3.90 -6.05
C LYS A 42 -18.06 -4.18 -4.72
N TYR A 43 -17.32 -4.06 -3.63
CA TYR A 43 -17.78 -4.45 -2.29
C TYR A 43 -18.13 -3.24 -1.41
N GLN A 44 -18.66 -2.17 -2.02
CA GLN A 44 -19.16 -1.03 -1.25
C GLN A 44 -20.21 -1.49 -0.24
N CYS A 45 -20.10 -0.99 0.99
CA CYS A 45 -20.96 -1.37 2.08
C CYS A 45 -21.78 -0.16 2.53
N ASN A 46 -23.09 -0.36 2.73
CA ASN A 46 -23.99 0.68 3.23
C ASN A 46 -24.04 0.75 4.77
N ILE A 47 -23.46 -0.24 5.47
CA ILE A 47 -23.47 -0.35 6.93
C ILE A 47 -22.13 0.09 7.53
N HIS A 48 -21.02 -0.31 6.91
CA HIS A 48 -19.68 -0.04 7.41
C HIS A 48 -18.96 1.00 6.53
N ALA A 49 -18.06 1.77 7.13
CA ALA A 49 -17.22 2.71 6.41
C ALA A 49 -16.20 2.04 5.47
N THR A 50 -15.93 0.75 5.67
CA THR A 50 -15.02 -0.05 4.83
C THR A 50 -15.81 -0.96 3.90
N PRO A 51 -15.27 -1.30 2.72
CA PRO A 51 -15.88 -2.30 1.86
C PRO A 51 -16.05 -3.63 2.60
N CYS A 52 -17.11 -4.37 2.29
CA CYS A 52 -17.42 -5.64 2.93
C CYS A 52 -17.67 -6.72 1.88
N TYR A 53 -17.01 -7.86 2.04
CA TYR A 53 -17.48 -9.07 1.40
C TYR A 53 -18.74 -9.54 2.14
N ILE A 54 -19.83 -9.76 1.40
CA ILE A 54 -21.12 -10.14 1.99
C ILE A 54 -21.45 -11.56 1.55
N GLU A 55 -21.67 -12.43 2.53
CA GLU A 55 -22.05 -13.83 2.32
C GLU A 55 -23.12 -14.19 3.37
N ASP A 56 -24.29 -14.67 2.92
CA ASP A 56 -25.45 -14.97 3.78
C ASP A 56 -25.79 -13.84 4.78
N ASP A 57 -25.86 -12.60 4.27
CA ASP A 57 -26.08 -11.36 5.05
C ASP A 57 -25.01 -11.07 6.13
N LYS A 58 -23.93 -11.85 6.19
CA LYS A 58 -22.79 -11.60 7.07
C LYS A 58 -21.81 -10.67 6.37
N HIS A 59 -21.49 -9.58 7.05
CA HIS A 59 -20.52 -8.62 6.58
C HIS A 59 -19.13 -9.00 7.06
N LEU A 60 -18.24 -9.30 6.12
CA LEU A 60 -16.81 -9.40 6.37
C LEU A 60 -16.12 -8.12 5.93
N ALA A 61 -15.86 -7.22 6.88
CA ALA A 61 -15.19 -5.96 6.62
C ALA A 61 -13.77 -6.19 6.05
N LEU A 62 -13.54 -5.69 4.84
CA LEU A 62 -12.26 -5.70 4.17
C LEU A 62 -11.44 -4.50 4.66
N ILE A 63 -10.98 -4.60 5.91
CA ILE A 63 -10.06 -3.63 6.49
C ILE A 63 -8.80 -3.51 5.62
N PRO A 64 -8.07 -2.38 5.64
CA PRO A 64 -6.95 -2.15 4.74
C PRO A 64 -5.94 -3.30 4.70
N ALA A 65 -5.55 -3.86 5.84
CA ALA A 65 -4.61 -4.98 5.90
C ALA A 65 -5.13 -6.23 5.17
N ARG A 66 -6.39 -6.61 5.40
CA ARG A 66 -7.03 -7.77 4.78
C ARG A 66 -7.17 -7.57 3.27
N LEU A 67 -7.60 -6.39 2.87
CA LEU A 67 -7.74 -6.01 1.46
C LEU A 67 -6.41 -6.12 0.71
N HIS A 68 -5.31 -5.64 1.30
CA HIS A 68 -3.98 -5.74 0.68
C HIS A 68 -3.46 -7.17 0.62
N LEU A 69 -3.70 -8.00 1.64
CA LEU A 69 -3.33 -9.43 1.59
C LEU A 69 -4.06 -10.15 0.47
N TRP A 70 -5.38 -9.98 0.41
CA TRP A 70 -6.20 -10.59 -0.64
C TRP A 70 -5.78 -10.15 -2.04
N ALA A 71 -5.55 -8.85 -2.23
CA ALA A 71 -5.10 -8.35 -3.53
C ALA A 71 -3.74 -8.92 -3.93
N ARG A 72 -2.80 -9.12 -2.98
CA ARG A 72 -1.52 -9.78 -3.25
C ARG A 72 -1.67 -11.23 -3.66
N ASP A 73 -2.56 -11.97 -2.99
CA ASP A 73 -2.83 -13.36 -3.35
C ASP A 73 -3.40 -13.46 -4.77
N ILE A 74 -4.31 -12.55 -5.14
CA ILE A 74 -4.87 -12.46 -6.49
C ILE A 74 -3.78 -12.15 -7.52
N VAL A 75 -2.93 -11.14 -7.28
CA VAL A 75 -1.79 -10.81 -8.15
C VAL A 75 -0.86 -12.02 -8.32
N SER A 76 -0.57 -12.73 -7.23
CA SER A 76 0.28 -13.92 -7.28
C SER A 76 -0.33 -15.02 -8.14
N ILE A 77 -1.65 -15.25 -8.06
CA ILE A 77 -2.36 -16.23 -8.90
C ILE A 77 -2.30 -15.83 -10.38
N ILE A 78 -2.48 -14.53 -10.68
CA ILE A 78 -2.44 -14.01 -12.07
C ILE A 78 -1.04 -14.15 -12.67
N ILE A 79 0.03 -13.86 -11.91
CA ILE A 79 1.42 -13.90 -12.40
C ILE A 79 1.92 -15.34 -12.57
N MET A 80 1.42 -16.29 -11.76
CA MET A 80 1.84 -17.70 -11.83
C MET A 80 1.13 -18.51 -12.93
N ASN A 81 0.11 -17.96 -13.58
CA ASN A 81 -0.64 -18.58 -14.68
C ASN A 81 -0.18 -18.05 -16.05
#